data_AF-A0AAF0QED3-F1
#
_entry.id   AF-A0AAF0QED3-F1
#
_cell.length_a   1.000
_cell.length_b   1.000
_cell.length_c   1.000
_cell.angle_alpha   90.00
_cell.angle_beta   90.00
_cell.angle_gamma   90.00
#
_symmetry.space_group_name_H-M   'P 1'
#
loop_
_entity.id
_entity.type
_entity.pdbx_description
1 polymer ?
#
loop_
_entity_poly.entity_id
_entity_poly.type
_entity_poly.pdbx_seq_one_letter_code
_entity_poly.pdbx_strand_id
1 'polypeptide(L)'
;MSKQMGIHFHPTDTELINYLKRFFKGELSLNQQCPIQFVDIYGDQPSWEIFGANFEEKFHYFITPLKKQKTEYKRFSRICAKGTWKGQTGEHLIRRNRTAPVVLREI
;
A
#
# COMPACT_ATOMS: atom_id res chain seq x y z
N MET A 1 -17.46 8.68 -15.46
CA MET A 1 -17.71 9.87 -14.63
C MET A 1 -16.41 10.66 -14.55
N SER A 2 -16.40 11.91 -15.00
CA SER A 2 -15.21 12.78 -14.93
C SER A 2 -14.90 13.10 -13.47
N LYS A 3 -13.64 12.94 -13.05
CA LYS A 3 -13.15 13.33 -11.73
C LYS A 3 -13.41 14.82 -11.52
N GLN A 4 -14.11 15.19 -10.44
CA GLN A 4 -14.39 16.59 -10.14
C GLN A 4 -13.09 17.31 -9.78
N MET A 5 -12.85 18.46 -10.41
CA MET A 5 -11.64 19.24 -10.23
C MET A 5 -11.46 19.60 -8.75
N GLY A 6 -10.30 19.25 -8.17
CA GLY A 6 -9.96 19.55 -6.78
C GLY A 6 -10.33 18.50 -5.73
N ILE A 7 -11.05 17.42 -6.08
CA ILE A 7 -11.30 16.30 -5.16
C ILE A 7 -10.27 15.19 -5.43
N HIS A 8 -9.41 14.95 -4.45
CA HIS A 8 -8.36 13.93 -4.51
C HIS A 8 -8.57 12.88 -3.42
N PHE A 9 -8.17 11.65 -3.74
CA PHE A 9 -8.07 10.60 -2.72
C PHE A 9 -6.84 10.89 -1.84
N HIS A 10 -7.10 11.36 -0.62
CA HIS A 10 -6.08 11.70 0.36
C HIS A 10 -6.47 11.18 1.74
N PRO A 11 -6.50 9.85 1.93
CA PRO A 11 -6.95 9.23 3.16
C PRO A 11 -5.97 9.49 4.32
N THR A 12 -6.53 9.59 5.52
CA THR A 12 -5.78 9.48 6.78
C THR A 12 -5.27 8.06 7.02
N ASP A 13 -4.26 7.92 7.88
CA ASP A 13 -3.77 6.62 8.36
C ASP A 13 -4.88 5.69 8.86
N THR A 14 -5.87 6.24 9.56
CA THR A 14 -7.01 5.46 10.08
C THR A 14 -7.92 4.98 8.96
N GLU A 15 -8.16 5.80 7.95
CA GLU A 15 -8.93 5.42 6.76
C GLU A 15 -8.21 4.34 5.96
N LEU A 16 -6.90 4.45 5.76
CA LEU A 16 -6.08 3.41 5.10
C LEU A 16 -6.19 2.06 5.82
N ILE A 17 -6.11 2.04 7.15
CA ILE A 17 -6.32 0.81 7.93
C ILE A 17 -7.74 0.26 7.74
N ASN A 18 -8.76 1.12 7.65
CA ASN A 18 -10.13 0.66 7.42
C ASN A 18 -10.28 0.05 6.01
N TYR A 19 -9.65 0.63 4.99
CA TYR A 19 -9.59 0.04 3.65
C TYR A 19 -8.96 -1.35 3.69
N LEU A 20 -7.81 -1.50 4.35
CA LEU A 20 -7.14 -2.79 4.50
C LEU A 20 -8.01 -3.82 5.23
N LYS A 21 -8.71 -3.43 6.30
CA LYS A 21 -9.65 -4.31 7.01
C LYS A 21 -10.80 -4.76 6.13
N ARG A 22 -11.39 -3.84 5.35
CA ARG A 22 -12.48 -4.16 4.42
C ARG A 22 -12.01 -5.10 3.31
N PHE A 23 -10.78 -4.93 2.81
CA PHE A 23 -10.17 -5.86 1.87
C PHE A 23 -10.13 -7.29 2.42
N PHE A 24 -9.63 -7.48 3.66
CA PHE A 24 -9.59 -8.81 4.27
C PHE A 24 -10.96 -9.42 4.57
N LYS A 25 -12.00 -8.60 4.74
CA LYS A 25 -13.38 -9.06 4.91
C LYS A 25 -14.12 -9.33 3.59
N GLY A 26 -13.51 -9.05 2.44
CA GLY A 26 -14.19 -9.10 1.14
C GLY A 26 -15.20 -7.96 0.92
N GLU A 27 -15.16 -6.91 1.74
CA GLU A 27 -16.07 -5.75 1.70
C GLU A 27 -15.53 -4.60 0.81
N LEU A 28 -14.34 -4.77 0.22
CA LEU A 28 -13.70 -3.80 -0.67
C LEU A 28 -13.56 -4.37 -2.08
N SER A 29 -14.30 -3.80 -3.03
CA SER A 29 -14.17 -4.12 -4.45
C SER A 29 -13.07 -3.28 -5.09
N LEU A 30 -11.97 -3.93 -5.50
CA LEU A 30 -10.84 -3.28 -6.20
C LEU A 30 -11.13 -3.19 -7.71
N ASN A 31 -12.22 -2.50 -8.07
CA ASN A 31 -12.57 -2.21 -9.46
C ASN A 31 -11.95 -0.88 -9.91
N GLN A 32 -12.20 -0.47 -11.17
CA GLN A 32 -11.66 0.76 -11.75
C GLN A 32 -12.04 2.06 -11.01
N GLN A 33 -13.05 2.02 -10.13
CA GLN A 33 -13.45 3.19 -9.32
C GLN A 33 -12.73 3.23 -7.96
N CYS A 34 -12.05 2.15 -7.57
CA CYS A 34 -11.28 2.12 -6.33
C CYS A 34 -9.91 2.79 -6.56
N PRO A 35 -9.54 3.79 -5.75
CA PRO A 35 -8.22 4.44 -5.84
C PRO A 35 -7.07 3.59 -5.29
N ILE A 36 -7.37 2.40 -4.76
CA ILE A 36 -6.39 1.44 -4.25
C ILE A 36 -6.35 0.25 -5.19
N GLN A 37 -5.15 -0.19 -5.57
CA GLN A 37 -4.94 -1.35 -6.44
C GLN A 37 -4.32 -2.52 -5.68
N PHE A 38 -4.59 -3.75 -6.13
CA PHE A 38 -3.87 -4.92 -5.65
C PHE A 38 -2.70 -5.21 -6.58
N VAL A 39 -1.47 -5.00 -6.09
CA VAL A 39 -0.25 -5.14 -6.90
C VAL A 39 0.86 -5.72 -6.03
N ASP A 40 1.66 -6.60 -6.61
CA ASP A 40 2.85 -7.17 -5.97
C ASP A 40 4.06 -6.24 -6.11
N ILE A 41 4.23 -5.33 -5.15
CA ILE A 41 5.30 -4.32 -5.17
C ILE A 41 6.69 -4.90 -4.83
N TYR A 42 6.74 -6.17 -4.44
CA TYR A 42 7.95 -6.93 -4.18
C TYR A 42 8.22 -8.00 -5.25
N GLY A 43 7.54 -7.89 -6.40
CA GLY A 43 7.69 -8.78 -7.54
C GLY A 43 8.79 -8.34 -8.49
N ASP A 44 8.76 -8.90 -9.70
CA ASP A 44 9.76 -8.67 -10.74
C ASP A 44 9.53 -7.36 -11.53
N GLN A 45 8.38 -6.72 -11.33
CA GLN A 45 8.04 -5.46 -11.96
C GLN A 45 8.72 -4.29 -11.23
N PRO A 46 9.45 -3.41 -11.93
CA PRO A 46 10.09 -2.26 -11.30
C PRO A 46 9.08 -1.19 -10.89
N SER A 47 9.44 -0.39 -9.89
CA SER A 47 8.55 0.60 -9.29
C SER A 47 7.99 1.62 -10.28
N TRP A 48 8.77 2.08 -11.26
CA TRP A 48 8.31 3.03 -12.29
C TRP A 48 7.25 2.44 -13.23
N GLU A 49 7.24 1.13 -13.45
CA GLU A 49 6.19 0.47 -14.22
C GLU A 49 4.92 0.26 -13.37
N ILE A 50 5.07 0.03 -12.06
CA ILE A 50 3.95 -0.14 -11.12
C ILE A 50 3.18 1.16 -10.92
N PHE A 51 3.90 2.29 -10.76
CA PHE A 51 3.28 3.59 -10.53
C PHE A 51 2.65 4.17 -11.80
N GLY A 52 2.97 3.61 -12.96
CA GLY A 52 2.41 4.00 -14.26
C GLY A 52 2.85 5.41 -14.70
N ALA A 53 2.56 5.71 -15.96
CA ALA A 53 2.85 7.01 -16.58
C ALA A 53 1.81 8.10 -16.25
N ASN A 54 0.89 7.85 -15.30
CA ASN A 54 -0.18 8.81 -14.99
C ASN A 54 0.32 9.84 -13.97
N PHE A 55 1.05 10.84 -14.47
CA PHE A 55 1.65 11.92 -13.69
C PHE A 55 0.63 12.87 -13.03
N GLU A 56 -0.67 12.72 -13.29
CA GLU A 56 -1.70 13.57 -12.70
C GLU A 56 -1.91 13.31 -11.21
N GLU A 57 -1.68 12.08 -10.74
CA GLU A 57 -1.78 11.74 -9.33
C GLU A 57 -0.40 11.71 -8.67
N LYS A 58 -0.24 12.50 -7.61
CA LYS A 58 1.02 12.58 -6.86
C LYS A 58 1.28 11.35 -5.98
N PHE A 59 0.22 10.63 -5.60
CA PHE A 59 0.28 9.51 -4.66
C PHE A 59 -0.50 8.32 -5.21
N HIS A 60 0.09 7.13 -5.08
CA HIS A 60 -0.52 5.87 -5.47
C HIS A 60 -0.61 4.95 -4.25
N TYR A 61 -1.73 4.24 -4.12
CA TYR A 61 -2.01 3.39 -2.97
C TYR A 61 -2.18 1.94 -3.41
N PHE A 62 -1.44 1.03 -2.78
CA PHE A 62 -1.41 -0.40 -3.15
C PHE A 62 -1.68 -1.29 -1.94
N ILE A 63 -2.41 -2.37 -2.17
CA ILE A 63 -2.42 -3.55 -1.31
C ILE A 63 -1.47 -4.56 -1.95
N THR A 64 -0.48 -5.00 -1.20
CA THR A 64 0.51 -5.98 -1.67
C THR A 64 0.49 -7.24 -0.83
N PRO A 65 0.72 -8.42 -1.42
CA PRO A 65 1.08 -9.62 -0.68
C PRO A 65 2.33 -9.37 0.15
N LEU A 66 2.30 -9.80 1.41
CA LEU A 66 3.46 -9.73 2.28
C LEU A 66 4.28 -11.03 2.15
N LYS A 67 5.43 -10.94 1.47
CA LYS A 67 6.28 -12.11 1.18
C LYS A 67 7.43 -12.21 2.17
N LYS A 68 7.69 -13.40 2.71
CA LYS A 68 8.94 -13.65 3.43
C LYS A 68 10.09 -13.75 2.43
N GLN A 69 11.28 -13.29 2.81
CA GLN A 69 12.48 -13.46 1.97
C GLN A 69 12.84 -14.94 1.79
N LYS A 70 12.68 -15.73 2.85
CA LYS A 70 12.70 -17.20 2.87
C LYS A 70 11.66 -17.67 3.88
N THR A 71 11.11 -18.86 3.69
CA THR A 71 10.05 -19.41 4.57
C THR A 71 10.42 -19.38 6.06
N GLU A 72 11.69 -19.68 6.35
CA GLU A 72 12.28 -19.72 7.71
C GLU A 72 12.53 -18.33 8.32
N TYR A 73 12.61 -17.28 7.49
CA TYR A 73 13.01 -15.96 7.96
C TYR A 73 11.84 -15.22 8.61
N LYS A 74 12.17 -14.46 9.67
CA LYS A 74 11.23 -13.52 10.31
C LYS A 74 11.00 -12.26 9.48
N ARG A 75 11.92 -11.95 8.56
CA ARG A 75 11.92 -10.72 7.76
C ARG A 75 11.16 -10.90 6.45
N PHE A 76 10.36 -9.89 6.12
CA PHE A 76 9.70 -9.79 4.82
C PHE A 76 10.67 -9.31 3.74
N SER A 77 10.45 -9.76 2.51
CA SER A 77 11.20 -9.32 1.35
C SER A 77 10.97 -7.83 1.13
N ARG A 78 12.04 -7.16 0.71
CA ARG A 78 12.01 -5.77 0.23
C ARG A 78 12.58 -5.67 -1.19
N ILE A 79 12.83 -6.80 -1.84
CA ILE A 79 13.36 -6.85 -3.20
C ILE A 79 12.24 -6.43 -4.14
N CYS A 80 12.55 -5.58 -5.12
CA CYS A 80 11.64 -5.15 -6.18
C CYS A 80 12.43 -5.12 -7.48
N ALA A 81 12.07 -5.99 -8.42
CA ALA A 81 12.84 -6.25 -9.63
C ALA A 81 14.33 -6.45 -9.32
N LYS A 82 15.19 -5.57 -9.87
CA LYS A 82 16.65 -5.57 -9.67
C LYS A 82 17.11 -4.69 -8.51
N GLY A 83 16.18 -4.14 -7.72
CA GLY A 83 16.43 -3.20 -6.62
C GLY A 83 15.93 -3.69 -5.26
N THR A 84 16.06 -2.84 -4.25
CA THR A 84 15.58 -3.12 -2.88
C THR A 84 15.02 -1.86 -2.23
N TRP A 85 13.79 -1.95 -1.71
CA TRP A 85 13.16 -0.91 -0.90
C TRP A 85 13.93 -0.70 0.40
N LYS A 86 14.27 0.57 0.68
CA LYS A 86 15.03 0.98 1.85
C LYS A 86 14.17 1.92 2.68
N GLY A 87 13.70 1.40 3.81
CA GLY A 87 12.95 2.20 4.77
C GLY A 87 13.70 3.46 5.17
N GLN A 88 13.01 4.59 5.08
CA GLN A 88 13.56 5.93 5.32
C GLN A 88 13.40 6.35 6.78
N THR A 89 12.32 5.88 7.42
CA THR A 89 11.91 6.29 8.76
C THR A 89 11.73 5.07 9.68
N GLY A 90 11.70 5.32 10.99
CA GLY A 90 11.40 4.30 11.99
C GLY A 90 9.94 3.85 11.95
N GLU A 91 9.59 2.88 12.79
CA GLU A 91 8.19 2.45 12.92
C GLU A 91 7.33 3.55 13.53
N HIS A 92 6.23 3.90 12.85
CA HIS A 92 5.20 4.75 13.41
C HIS A 92 4.01 3.89 13.87
N LEU A 93 3.61 4.02 15.13
CA LEU A 93 2.50 3.26 15.69
C LEU A 93 1.19 4.01 15.49
N ILE A 94 0.31 3.47 14.65
CA ILE A 94 -1.06 3.99 14.53
C ILE A 94 -1.89 3.34 15.63
N ARG A 95 -2.26 4.14 16.63
CA ARG A 95 -3.11 3.71 17.75
C ARG A 95 -4.56 4.10 17.49
N ARG A 96 -5.47 3.12 17.61
CA ARG A 96 -6.90 3.37 17.74
C ARG A 96 -7.34 2.93 19.13
N ASN A 97 -8.19 3.71 19.78
CA ASN A 97 -8.70 3.37 21.10
C ASN A 97 -9.27 1.94 21.09
N ARG A 98 -8.79 1.10 22.02
CA ARG A 98 -9.21 -0.30 22.24
C ARG A 98 -8.78 -1.35 21.20
N THR A 99 -7.91 -1.05 20.23
CA THR A 99 -7.35 -2.06 19.29
C THR A 99 -5.83 -2.15 19.42
N ALA A 100 -5.25 -3.32 19.13
CA ALA A 100 -3.80 -3.46 18.94
C ALA A 100 -3.29 -2.45 17.88
N PRO A 101 -2.12 -1.83 18.10
CA PRO A 101 -1.57 -0.84 17.19
C PRO A 101 -1.23 -1.47 15.83
N VAL A 102 -1.44 -0.70 14.75
CA VAL A 102 -0.95 -1.06 13.42
C VAL A 102 0.37 -0.34 13.20
N VAL A 103 1.39 -1.08 12.76
CA VAL A 103 2.70 -0.52 12.44
C VAL A 103 2.65 0.04 11.02
N LEU A 104 2.94 1.32 10.87
CA LEU A 104 3.21 1.96 9.59
C LEU A 104 4.73 2.12 9.42
N ARG A 105 5.21 1.80 8.22
CA ARG A 105 6.60 1.98 7.80
C ARG A 105 6.60 2.55 6.39
N GLU A 106 7.35 3.61 6.18
CA GLU A 106 7.65 4.14 4.85
C GLU A 106 8.80 3.31 4.25
N ILE A 107 8.62 2.81 3.02
CA ILE A 107 9.53 1.87 2.35
C ILE A 107 10.28 2.50 1.18
#